data_AF-A0A1G0XPJ0-F1
#
_entry.id   AF-A0A1G0XPJ0-F1
#
_cell.length_a   1.000
_cell.length_b   1.000
_cell.length_c   1.000
_cell.angle_alpha   90.00
_cell.angle_beta   90.00
_cell.angle_gamma   90.00
#
_symmetry.space_group_name_H-M   'P 1'
#
loop_
_entity.id
_entity.type
_entity.pdbx_description
1 polymer ?
#
loop_
_entity_poly.entity_id
_entity_poly.type
_entity_poly.pdbx_seq_one_letter_code
_entity_poly.pdbx_strand_id
1 'polypeptide(L)'
;MLTRELIRFRTMNSYAKPQFVDVNDENLLEFASQLISIYDPEVAMLRGEIEENLLPLLKSCKDIKFAKGLNKIMLDRCKFSAPSDIDYTAMRKMVFQCSAELLRSGEFPDHMQFRDAIVSESDDILLFDQKGIYSDLPDNETLKSVKKIFPRELLERYNCSLVQSLLLHSAGLEIEIEEPEPAKMRKMLKYLKFFRLLAQISKGKSSKVNDGMPDSLAMSVDGPASIFENTQKYGLQLASFFPAVCDMAHWRLKAVIKINDKELKLSLDESSGLVSHYKNFSSYVPEEIVMFHKLFKEKSLDWEICGHSSFLNLGGQELVFPDFSFRKKNSPRTVYLELFHRWHSTHIMELLHTCESRQELPLIIGVDKFLAGKPEIAALLEESSFFKESGFTFRDFPGVDRVLGTLRKKFNKAAAEQPELL
;
A
#
# COMPACT_ATOMS: atom_id res chain seq x y z
N MET A 1 0.98 9.79 -3.16
CA MET A 1 1.40 9.65 -4.59
C MET A 1 0.80 10.80 -5.37
N LEU A 2 1.43 11.28 -6.43
CA LEU A 2 0.92 12.38 -7.26
C LEU A 2 -0.30 11.96 -8.09
N THR A 3 -1.22 12.89 -8.31
CA THR A 3 -2.33 12.78 -9.26
C THR A 3 -1.81 12.89 -10.71
N ARG A 4 -2.58 12.38 -11.68
CA ARG A 4 -2.15 12.19 -13.08
C ARG A 4 -1.61 13.48 -13.71
N GLU A 5 -2.28 14.60 -13.46
CA GLU A 5 -1.93 15.92 -13.96
C GLU A 5 -0.62 16.48 -13.36
N LEU A 6 -0.21 15.98 -12.19
CA LEU A 6 1.01 16.38 -11.48
C LEU A 6 2.23 15.49 -11.78
N ILE A 7 2.05 14.37 -12.50
CA ILE A 7 3.16 13.48 -12.87
C ILE A 7 4.07 14.16 -13.91
N ARG A 8 5.35 14.33 -13.57
CA ARG A 8 6.40 14.93 -14.43
C ARG A 8 7.31 13.84 -15.00
N PHE A 9 7.22 13.60 -16.30
CA PHE A 9 8.09 12.68 -17.02
C PHE A 9 8.22 13.11 -18.49
N ARG A 10 9.33 12.72 -19.13
CA ARG A 10 9.54 12.86 -20.58
C ARG A 10 9.40 11.51 -21.25
N THR A 11 8.94 11.50 -22.49
CA THR A 11 8.98 10.30 -23.35
C THR A 11 10.20 10.37 -24.24
N MET A 12 11.06 9.35 -24.20
CA MET A 12 12.24 9.23 -25.07
C MET A 12 12.40 7.78 -25.51
N ASN A 13 12.39 7.51 -26.81
CA ASN A 13 12.53 6.15 -27.39
C ASN A 13 11.57 5.11 -26.75
N SER A 14 10.30 5.48 -26.56
CA SER A 14 9.28 4.67 -25.87
C SER A 14 9.53 4.43 -24.38
N TYR A 15 10.51 5.11 -23.77
CA TYR A 15 10.71 5.11 -22.31
C TYR A 15 10.06 6.33 -21.66
N ALA A 16 9.42 6.10 -20.52
CA ALA A 16 9.05 7.16 -19.58
C ALA A 16 10.24 7.47 -18.67
N LYS A 17 10.74 8.71 -18.73
CA LYS A 17 11.84 9.22 -17.92
C LYS A 17 11.29 10.21 -16.90
N PRO A 18 11.13 9.81 -15.62
CA PRO A 18 10.69 10.73 -14.56
C PRO A 18 11.62 11.95 -14.49
N GLN A 19 11.04 13.14 -14.28
CA GLN A 19 11.82 14.36 -14.13
C GLN A 19 12.12 14.61 -12.66
N PHE A 20 13.11 13.90 -12.14
CA PHE A 20 13.58 14.07 -10.77
C PHE A 20 14.13 15.48 -10.55
N VAL A 21 14.02 15.95 -9.31
CA VAL A 21 14.65 17.19 -8.85
C VAL A 21 15.91 16.88 -8.05
N ASP A 22 16.87 17.79 -8.07
CA ASP A 22 18.02 17.69 -7.19
C ASP A 22 17.60 18.03 -5.77
N VAL A 23 17.80 17.08 -4.86
CA VAL A 23 17.42 17.19 -3.45
C VAL A 23 18.38 18.07 -2.66
N ASN A 24 19.50 18.50 -3.27
CA ASN A 24 20.49 19.40 -2.69
C ASN A 24 20.42 20.82 -3.29
N ASP A 25 19.53 21.10 -4.24
CA ASP A 25 19.35 22.43 -4.80
C ASP A 25 18.84 23.39 -3.72
N GLU A 26 19.61 24.45 -3.44
CA GLU A 26 19.32 25.40 -2.36
C GLU A 26 17.99 26.12 -2.55
N ASN A 27 17.61 26.48 -3.79
CA ASN A 27 16.34 27.15 -4.07
C ASN A 27 15.16 26.20 -3.84
N LEU A 28 15.31 24.92 -4.20
CA LEU A 28 14.27 23.92 -3.95
C LEU A 28 14.14 23.58 -2.47
N LEU A 29 15.25 23.56 -1.74
CA LEU A 29 15.25 23.37 -0.28
C LEU A 29 14.58 24.54 0.43
N GLU A 30 14.88 25.78 0.02
CA GLU A 30 14.22 26.97 0.55
C GLU A 30 12.72 26.95 0.24
N PHE A 31 12.35 26.67 -1.01
CA PHE A 31 10.94 26.53 -1.41
C PHE A 31 10.21 25.48 -0.58
N ALA A 32 10.81 24.30 -0.40
CA ALA A 32 10.24 23.23 0.42
C ALA A 32 10.11 23.66 1.89
N SER A 33 11.08 24.40 2.43
CA SER A 33 11.03 24.94 3.79
C SER A 33 9.88 25.93 3.98
N GLN A 34 9.73 26.88 3.06
CA GLN A 34 8.61 27.84 3.08
C GLN A 34 7.27 27.11 2.99
N LEU A 35 7.15 26.12 2.09
CA LEU A 35 5.94 25.33 1.93
C LEU A 35 5.59 24.56 3.21
N ILE A 36 6.58 23.91 3.85
CA ILE A 36 6.39 23.20 5.12
C ILE A 36 5.90 24.17 6.21
N SER A 37 6.46 25.38 6.28
CA SER A 37 6.12 26.36 7.31
C SER A 37 4.67 26.86 7.28
N ILE A 38 4.02 26.81 6.11
CA ILE A 38 2.60 27.18 5.98
C ILE A 38 1.70 26.11 6.64
N TYR A 39 2.13 24.86 6.67
CA TYR A 39 1.38 23.76 7.30
C TYR A 39 1.67 23.66 8.81
N ASP A 40 1.32 24.70 9.55
CA ASP A 40 1.52 24.76 11.01
C ASP A 40 0.23 24.38 11.78
N PRO A 41 0.20 23.22 12.47
CA PRO A 41 -0.95 22.83 13.28
C PRO A 41 -1.15 23.68 14.53
N GLU A 42 -0.16 24.47 14.99
CA GLU A 42 -0.30 25.35 16.16
C GLU A 42 -1.12 26.60 15.83
N VAL A 43 -1.05 27.09 14.59
CA VAL A 43 -1.88 28.20 14.10
C VAL A 43 -3.33 27.76 13.91
N ALA A 44 -3.57 26.45 13.66
CA ALA A 44 -4.88 25.88 13.43
C ALA A 44 -5.67 26.61 12.31
N MET A 45 -4.98 26.94 11.20
CA MET A 45 -5.61 27.54 10.02
C MET A 45 -6.66 26.61 9.39
N LEU A 46 -7.65 27.22 8.75
CA LEU A 46 -8.61 26.55 7.90
C LEU A 46 -7.93 26.06 6.61
N ARG A 47 -8.47 24.99 6.00
CA ARG A 47 -7.94 24.48 4.71
C ARG A 47 -7.95 25.58 3.64
N GLY A 48 -9.02 26.37 3.54
CA GLY A 48 -9.13 27.46 2.58
C GLY A 48 -8.05 28.52 2.77
N GLU A 49 -7.80 28.93 4.01
CA GLU A 49 -6.74 29.90 4.34
C GLU A 49 -5.35 29.37 3.99
N ILE A 50 -5.09 28.08 4.25
CA ILE A 50 -3.85 27.41 3.86
C ILE A 50 -3.69 27.46 2.34
N GLU A 51 -4.75 27.13 1.59
CA GLU A 51 -4.73 27.17 0.13
C GLU A 51 -4.46 28.59 -0.41
N GLU A 52 -5.10 29.61 0.16
CA GLU A 52 -4.86 31.02 -0.17
C GLU A 52 -3.41 31.44 0.11
N ASN A 53 -2.89 31.11 1.29
CA ASN A 53 -1.51 31.41 1.69
C ASN A 53 -0.46 30.70 0.82
N LEU A 54 -0.80 29.52 0.28
CA LEU A 54 0.05 28.79 -0.65
C LEU A 54 0.08 29.43 -2.05
N LEU A 55 -0.96 30.13 -2.49
CA LEU A 55 -1.05 30.63 -3.87
C LEU A 55 0.15 31.49 -4.31
N PRO A 56 0.61 32.50 -3.53
CA PRO A 56 1.77 33.30 -3.89
C PRO A 56 3.05 32.45 -4.01
N LEU A 57 3.24 31.52 -3.06
CA LEU A 57 4.39 30.62 -3.04
C LEU A 57 4.38 29.69 -4.25
N LEU A 58 3.27 29.01 -4.53
CA LEU A 58 3.18 28.09 -5.66
C LEU A 58 3.41 28.80 -7.01
N LYS A 59 3.02 30.07 -7.13
CA LYS A 59 3.23 30.90 -8.33
C LYS A 59 4.66 31.44 -8.45
N SER A 60 5.42 31.55 -7.37
CA SER A 60 6.81 32.01 -7.42
C SER A 60 7.77 30.96 -8.01
N CYS A 61 7.39 29.68 -7.94
CA CYS A 61 8.15 28.59 -8.53
C CYS A 61 8.03 28.59 -10.06
N LYS A 62 9.17 28.57 -10.75
CA LYS A 62 9.22 28.49 -12.23
C LYS A 62 8.46 27.28 -12.78
N ASP A 63 8.53 26.14 -12.09
CA ASP A 63 7.79 24.93 -12.44
C ASP A 63 6.58 24.76 -11.52
N ILE A 64 5.45 25.35 -11.94
CA ILE A 64 4.19 25.31 -11.19
C ILE A 64 3.70 23.87 -10.97
N LYS A 65 3.96 22.97 -11.93
CA LYS A 65 3.53 21.56 -11.83
C LYS A 65 4.33 20.83 -10.75
N PHE A 66 5.63 21.09 -10.66
CA PHE A 66 6.46 20.64 -9.54
C PHE A 66 5.94 21.20 -8.21
N ALA A 67 5.74 22.51 -8.10
CA ALA A 67 5.27 23.16 -6.89
C ALA A 67 3.93 22.57 -6.38
N LYS A 68 2.95 22.43 -7.27
CA LYS A 68 1.66 21.77 -6.96
C LYS A 68 1.85 20.31 -6.56
N GLY A 69 2.76 19.60 -7.21
CA GLY A 69 3.10 18.23 -6.85
C GLY A 69 3.69 18.12 -5.44
N LEU A 70 4.63 18.99 -5.09
CA LEU A 70 5.24 19.04 -3.76
C LEU A 70 4.19 19.39 -2.68
N ASN A 71 3.33 20.38 -2.97
CA ASN A 71 2.21 20.75 -2.11
C ASN A 71 1.28 19.57 -1.84
N LYS A 72 0.93 18.83 -2.89
CA LYS A 72 0.10 17.63 -2.78
C LYS A 72 0.74 16.58 -1.87
N ILE A 73 2.06 16.38 -1.96
CA ILE A 73 2.78 15.46 -1.07
C ILE A 73 2.72 15.94 0.40
N MET A 74 2.75 17.25 0.65
CA MET A 74 2.54 17.78 2.00
C MET A 74 1.09 17.64 2.49
N LEU A 75 0.11 17.94 1.63
CA LEU A 75 -1.31 17.80 1.95
C LEU A 75 -1.66 16.37 2.34
N ASP A 76 -1.11 15.36 1.66
CA ASP A 76 -1.25 13.93 1.99
C ASP A 76 -0.76 13.57 3.43
N ARG A 77 0.02 14.46 4.06
CA ARG A 77 0.57 14.29 5.42
C ARG A 77 -0.24 15.01 6.50
N CYS A 78 -1.25 15.77 6.10
CA CYS A 78 -2.10 16.54 6.99
C CYS A 78 -3.30 15.71 7.44
N LYS A 79 -3.78 15.97 8.66
CA LYS A 79 -5.10 15.55 9.13
C LYS A 79 -5.89 16.79 9.49
N PHE A 80 -7.07 16.90 8.92
CA PHE A 80 -8.00 17.98 9.18
C PHE A 80 -9.12 17.52 10.12
N SER A 81 -9.86 18.46 10.71
CA SER A 81 -11.03 18.15 11.54
C SER A 81 -12.12 17.48 10.73
N ALA A 82 -12.85 16.57 11.38
CA ALA A 82 -14.16 16.15 10.90
C ALA A 82 -15.22 17.20 11.28
N PRO A 83 -16.28 17.38 10.48
CA PRO A 83 -17.41 18.21 10.84
C PRO A 83 -18.12 17.65 12.08
N SER A 84 -18.87 18.51 12.78
CA SER A 84 -19.71 18.08 13.90
C SER A 84 -20.89 17.25 13.38
N ASP A 85 -21.44 16.37 14.22
CA ASP A 85 -22.65 15.61 13.88
C ASP A 85 -23.90 16.50 14.02
N ILE A 86 -24.14 17.32 12.99
CA ILE A 86 -25.21 18.31 12.90
C ILE A 86 -25.84 18.20 11.52
N ASP A 87 -27.16 18.36 11.42
CA ASP A 87 -27.81 18.59 10.13
C ASP A 87 -27.56 20.04 9.69
N TYR A 88 -26.38 20.29 9.12
CA TYR A 88 -25.98 21.62 8.63
C TYR A 88 -26.97 22.19 7.62
N THR A 89 -27.68 21.36 6.86
CA THR A 89 -28.65 21.81 5.87
C THR A 89 -29.90 22.35 6.56
N ALA A 90 -30.46 21.59 7.51
CA ALA A 90 -31.62 22.03 8.28
C ALA A 90 -31.29 23.27 9.13
N MET A 91 -30.12 23.28 9.77
CA MET A 91 -29.68 24.41 10.59
C MET A 91 -29.45 25.68 9.77
N ARG A 92 -28.77 25.60 8.61
CA ARG A 92 -28.64 26.74 7.68
C ARG A 92 -30.00 27.24 7.21
N LYS A 93 -30.93 26.33 6.91
CA LYS A 93 -32.30 26.72 6.51
C LYS A 93 -33.00 27.51 7.62
N MET A 94 -32.90 27.07 8.87
CA MET A 94 -33.47 27.77 10.02
C MET A 94 -32.86 29.17 10.20
N VAL A 95 -31.52 29.27 10.19
CA VAL A 95 -30.80 30.55 10.25
C VAL A 95 -31.26 31.50 9.16
N PHE A 96 -31.33 31.03 7.90
CA PHE A 96 -31.69 31.88 6.76
C PHE A 96 -33.16 32.27 6.76
N GLN A 97 -34.07 31.40 7.18
CA GLN A 97 -35.49 31.74 7.34
C GLN A 97 -35.68 32.83 8.40
N CYS A 98 -35.07 32.65 9.58
CA CYS A 98 -35.05 33.64 10.65
C CYS A 98 -34.48 34.98 10.16
N SER A 99 -33.32 34.97 9.48
CA SER A 99 -32.71 36.18 8.92
C SER A 99 -33.63 36.92 7.95
N ALA A 100 -34.37 36.18 7.11
CA ALA A 100 -35.28 36.76 6.13
C ALA A 100 -36.56 37.33 6.77
N GLU A 101 -37.02 36.77 7.88
CA GLU A 101 -38.13 37.31 8.66
C GLU A 101 -37.75 38.60 9.38
N LEU A 102 -36.58 38.61 10.04
CA LEU A 102 -36.04 39.79 10.71
C LEU A 102 -35.79 40.95 9.75
N LEU A 103 -35.21 40.69 8.56
CA LEU A 103 -35.02 41.73 7.54
C LEU A 103 -36.33 42.35 7.04
N ARG A 104 -37.45 41.63 7.12
CA ARG A 104 -38.76 42.16 6.74
C ARG A 104 -39.42 42.97 7.86
N SER A 105 -39.06 42.73 9.12
CA SER A 105 -39.74 43.30 10.29
C SER A 105 -39.06 44.52 10.89
N GLY A 106 -37.81 44.83 10.51
CA GLY A 106 -37.10 45.99 11.03
C GLY A 106 -35.87 46.42 10.22
N GLU A 107 -35.35 47.58 10.58
CA GLU A 107 -34.05 48.06 10.11
C GLU A 107 -33.00 47.81 11.19
N PHE A 108 -31.84 47.29 10.77
CA PHE A 108 -30.71 47.02 11.64
C PHE A 108 -29.59 48.02 11.33
N PRO A 109 -29.01 48.70 12.34
CA PRO A 109 -27.99 49.72 12.11
C PRO A 109 -26.72 49.20 11.44
N ASP A 110 -26.35 47.94 11.70
CA ASP A 110 -25.17 47.28 11.13
C ASP A 110 -25.34 45.74 11.09
N HIS A 111 -24.38 45.06 10.46
CA HIS A 111 -24.41 43.61 10.29
C HIS A 111 -24.19 42.82 11.59
N MET A 112 -23.53 43.41 12.60
CA MET A 112 -23.28 42.75 13.88
C MET A 112 -24.57 42.71 14.70
N GLN A 113 -25.27 43.84 14.80
CA GLN A 113 -26.57 43.92 15.47
C GLN A 113 -27.62 43.03 14.79
N PHE A 114 -27.56 42.92 13.46
CA PHE A 114 -28.41 41.99 12.71
C PHE A 114 -28.09 40.52 13.04
N ARG A 115 -26.81 40.14 13.11
CA ARG A 115 -26.39 38.80 13.52
C ARG A 115 -26.81 38.48 14.95
N ASP A 116 -26.61 39.43 15.87
CA ASP A 116 -26.99 39.30 17.28
C ASP A 116 -28.50 39.09 17.44
N ALA A 117 -29.32 39.78 16.64
CA ALA A 117 -30.76 39.56 16.58
C ALA A 117 -31.09 38.13 16.13
N ILE A 118 -30.47 37.63 15.05
CA ILE A 118 -30.70 36.25 14.54
C ILE A 118 -30.35 35.19 15.60
N VAL A 119 -29.16 35.28 16.22
CA VAL A 119 -28.73 34.27 17.19
C VAL A 119 -29.54 34.32 18.50
N SER A 120 -30.18 35.46 18.80
CA SER A 120 -31.06 35.60 19.96
C SER A 120 -32.45 34.97 19.78
N GLU A 121 -32.84 34.63 18.55
CA GLU A 121 -34.15 34.01 18.28
C GLU A 121 -34.23 32.54 18.72
N SER A 122 -33.09 31.84 18.87
CA SER A 122 -33.05 30.44 19.29
C SER A 122 -31.69 30.00 19.81
N ASP A 123 -31.68 29.25 20.91
CA ASP A 123 -30.48 28.59 21.46
C ASP A 123 -29.82 27.66 20.43
N ASP A 124 -30.60 27.02 19.56
CA ASP A 124 -30.08 26.14 18.51
C ASP A 124 -29.31 26.95 17.44
N ILE A 125 -29.79 28.15 17.11
CA ILE A 125 -29.11 29.07 16.18
C ILE A 125 -27.81 29.58 16.80
N LEU A 126 -27.85 29.96 18.08
CA LEU A 126 -26.66 30.40 18.81
C LEU A 126 -25.58 29.31 18.86
N LEU A 127 -25.95 28.08 19.22
CA LEU A 127 -25.03 26.93 19.27
C LEU A 127 -24.47 26.59 17.88
N PHE A 128 -25.26 26.75 16.82
CA PHE A 128 -24.83 26.49 15.46
C PHE A 128 -23.89 27.58 14.91
N ASP A 129 -24.18 28.84 15.19
CA ASP A 129 -23.32 29.98 14.84
C ASP A 129 -21.94 29.87 15.52
N GLN A 130 -21.89 29.51 16.81
CA GLN A 130 -20.63 29.27 17.53
C GLN A 130 -19.78 28.15 16.91
N LYS A 131 -20.42 27.15 16.29
CA LYS A 131 -19.73 26.04 15.61
C LYS A 131 -19.33 26.36 14.18
N GLY A 132 -19.74 27.51 13.64
CA GLY A 132 -19.57 27.90 12.25
C GLY A 132 -20.61 27.25 11.33
N ILE A 133 -21.41 28.08 10.68
CA ILE A 133 -22.55 27.65 9.84
C ILE A 133 -22.16 26.86 8.59
N TYR A 134 -20.86 26.85 8.23
CA TYR A 134 -20.30 26.16 7.07
C TYR A 134 -19.18 25.17 7.44
N SER A 135 -19.08 24.77 8.71
CA SER A 135 -18.03 23.84 9.16
C SER A 135 -18.17 22.42 8.59
N ASP A 136 -19.22 22.14 7.82
CA ASP A 136 -19.39 20.96 6.97
C ASP A 136 -18.61 21.01 5.64
N LEU A 137 -18.15 22.20 5.22
CA LEU A 137 -17.44 22.37 3.96
C LEU A 137 -15.93 22.10 4.10
N PRO A 138 -15.28 21.46 3.11
CA PRO A 138 -13.85 21.14 3.15
C PRO A 138 -12.92 22.32 3.45
N ASP A 139 -13.24 23.51 2.93
CA ASP A 139 -12.43 24.72 3.10
C ASP A 139 -12.39 25.19 4.55
N ASN A 140 -13.43 24.86 5.33
CA ASN A 140 -13.54 25.20 6.75
C ASN A 140 -13.02 24.09 7.67
N GLU A 141 -12.45 23.02 7.12
CA GLU A 141 -11.77 22.03 7.95
C GLU A 141 -10.49 22.63 8.52
N THR A 142 -10.33 22.56 9.84
CA THR A 142 -9.13 23.06 10.53
C THR A 142 -8.00 22.04 10.46
N LEU A 143 -6.77 22.50 10.22
CA LEU A 143 -5.58 21.65 10.32
C LEU A 143 -5.35 21.19 11.77
N LYS A 144 -5.41 19.88 12.03
CA LYS A 144 -5.23 19.31 13.38
C LYS A 144 -3.85 18.72 13.63
N SER A 145 -3.24 18.11 12.63
CA SER A 145 -1.89 17.58 12.75
C SER A 145 -1.23 17.40 11.39
N VAL A 146 0.10 17.46 11.39
CA VAL A 146 0.93 17.20 10.22
C VAL A 146 2.00 16.18 10.59
N LYS A 147 2.18 15.15 9.77
CA LYS A 147 3.34 14.27 9.94
C LYS A 147 4.60 15.03 9.56
N LYS A 148 5.42 15.39 10.56
CA LYS A 148 6.68 16.13 10.38
C LYS A 148 7.55 15.55 9.26
N ILE A 149 8.15 16.43 8.46
CA ILE A 149 9.09 16.10 7.39
C ILE A 149 10.05 17.28 7.21
N PHE A 150 11.30 17.00 6.83
CA PHE A 150 12.27 18.05 6.54
C PHE A 150 12.30 18.41 5.04
N PRO A 151 12.78 19.61 4.66
CA PRO A 151 12.77 20.07 3.27
C PRO A 151 13.38 19.06 2.28
N ARG A 152 14.57 18.54 2.60
CA ARG A 152 15.25 17.51 1.80
C ARG A 152 14.42 16.23 1.68
N GLU A 153 13.90 15.72 2.79
CA GLU A 153 13.07 14.52 2.81
C GLU A 153 11.79 14.69 1.98
N LEU A 154 11.24 15.90 1.91
CA LEU A 154 10.08 16.21 1.09
C LEU A 154 10.41 16.14 -0.41
N LEU A 155 11.58 16.64 -0.83
CA LEU A 155 12.07 16.49 -2.21
C LEU A 155 12.37 15.03 -2.56
N GLU A 156 13.00 14.28 -1.66
CA GLU A 156 13.21 12.83 -1.80
C GLU A 156 11.87 12.08 -1.94
N ARG A 157 10.89 12.44 -1.11
CA ARG A 157 9.53 11.88 -1.16
C ARG A 157 8.84 12.21 -2.48
N TYR A 158 9.06 13.41 -3.03
CA TYR A 158 8.54 13.83 -4.32
C TYR A 158 9.10 12.97 -5.46
N ASN A 159 10.43 12.79 -5.52
CA ASN A 159 11.08 11.95 -6.54
C ASN A 159 10.57 10.50 -6.49
N CYS A 160 10.50 9.91 -5.29
CA CYS A 160 9.91 8.59 -5.09
C CYS A 160 8.43 8.56 -5.55
N SER A 161 7.64 9.59 -5.20
CA SER A 161 6.23 9.68 -5.58
C SER A 161 6.01 9.80 -7.08
N LEU A 162 6.92 10.41 -7.84
CA LEU A 162 6.85 10.43 -9.31
C LEU A 162 6.87 9.03 -9.89
N VAL A 163 7.77 8.18 -9.39
CA VAL A 163 7.86 6.78 -9.83
C VAL A 163 6.63 6.00 -9.40
N GLN A 164 6.24 6.10 -8.12
CA GLN A 164 5.03 5.44 -7.62
C GLN A 164 3.81 5.79 -8.47
N SER A 165 3.63 7.07 -8.81
CA SER A 165 2.51 7.51 -9.66
C SER A 165 2.54 6.96 -11.08
N LEU A 166 3.72 6.70 -11.66
CA LEU A 166 3.82 6.01 -12.94
C LEU A 166 3.49 4.51 -12.80
N LEU A 167 3.93 3.88 -11.71
CA LEU A 167 3.67 2.46 -11.43
C LEU A 167 2.19 2.16 -11.13
N LEU A 168 1.39 3.15 -10.73
CA LEU A 168 -0.08 3.02 -10.67
C LEU A 168 -0.70 2.57 -12.01
N HIS A 169 -0.01 2.84 -13.11
CA HIS A 169 -0.40 2.50 -14.47
C HIS A 169 0.32 1.25 -15.00
N SER A 170 1.00 0.50 -14.15
CA SER A 170 1.67 -0.76 -14.51
C SER A 170 0.80 -1.97 -14.19
N ALA A 171 0.95 -3.01 -15.01
CA ALA A 171 0.36 -4.34 -14.76
C ALA A 171 1.32 -5.29 -14.03
N GLY A 172 2.62 -4.99 -13.99
CA GLY A 172 3.62 -5.85 -13.35
C GLY A 172 4.97 -5.16 -13.20
N LEU A 173 5.90 -5.82 -12.52
CA LEU A 173 7.27 -5.36 -12.31
C LEU A 173 8.25 -6.50 -12.54
N GLU A 174 9.33 -6.24 -13.27
CA GLU A 174 10.53 -7.10 -13.24
C GLU A 174 11.57 -6.41 -12.35
N ILE A 175 12.11 -7.14 -11.37
CA ILE A 175 13.04 -6.57 -10.40
C ILE A 175 14.24 -7.51 -10.23
N GLU A 176 15.44 -6.96 -10.36
CA GLU A 176 16.71 -7.61 -10.02
C GLU A 176 17.26 -6.91 -8.77
N ILE A 177 17.68 -7.67 -7.76
CA ILE A 177 18.16 -7.15 -6.48
C ILE A 177 19.45 -7.86 -6.10
N GLU A 178 20.42 -7.11 -5.61
CA GLU A 178 21.57 -7.64 -4.86
C GLU A 178 21.62 -6.91 -3.51
N GLU A 179 21.49 -7.68 -2.43
CA GLU A 179 21.50 -7.18 -1.06
C GLU A 179 22.26 -8.16 -0.17
N PRO A 180 23.50 -7.84 0.23
CA PRO A 180 24.32 -8.71 1.05
C PRO A 180 23.82 -8.85 2.50
N GLU A 181 22.99 -7.91 2.99
CA GLU A 181 22.44 -7.95 4.34
C GLU A 181 21.11 -8.75 4.39
N PRO A 182 21.09 -9.98 4.97
CA PRO A 182 19.91 -10.84 4.95
C PRO A 182 18.68 -10.20 5.61
N ALA A 183 18.89 -9.34 6.62
CA ALA A 183 17.82 -8.64 7.31
C ALA A 183 17.07 -7.64 6.39
N LYS A 184 17.79 -6.93 5.51
CA LYS A 184 17.19 -6.01 4.53
C LYS A 184 16.42 -6.75 3.46
N MET A 185 16.97 -7.84 2.92
CA MET A 185 16.27 -8.70 1.97
C MET A 185 14.97 -9.25 2.57
N ARG A 186 15.02 -9.76 3.81
CA ARG A 186 13.83 -10.21 4.56
C ARG A 186 12.80 -9.09 4.74
N LYS A 187 13.23 -7.87 5.08
CA LYS A 187 12.36 -6.70 5.22
C LYS A 187 11.64 -6.38 3.91
N MET A 188 12.35 -6.37 2.78
CA MET A 188 11.78 -6.11 1.45
C MET A 188 10.76 -7.20 1.05
N LEU A 189 11.07 -8.47 1.27
CA LEU A 189 10.13 -9.56 1.02
C LEU A 189 8.89 -9.49 1.93
N LYS A 190 9.06 -9.06 3.18
CA LYS A 190 7.94 -8.80 4.09
C LYS A 190 7.06 -7.66 3.56
N TYR A 191 7.62 -6.64 2.92
CA TYR A 191 6.84 -5.60 2.23
C TYR A 191 6.07 -6.15 1.03
N LEU A 192 6.69 -7.01 0.21
CA LEU A 192 6.04 -7.68 -0.91
C LEU A 192 4.76 -8.39 -0.43
N LYS A 193 4.87 -9.18 0.65
CA LYS A 193 3.75 -9.88 1.27
C LYS A 193 2.73 -8.96 1.93
N PHE A 194 3.18 -7.90 2.58
CA PHE A 194 2.31 -6.92 3.20
C PHE A 194 1.40 -6.21 2.19
N PHE A 195 1.94 -5.88 1.01
CA PHE A 195 1.15 -5.35 -0.10
C PHE A 195 0.37 -6.44 -0.85
N ARG A 196 0.36 -7.67 -0.33
CA ARG A 196 -0.32 -8.84 -0.88
C ARG A 196 0.05 -9.06 -2.35
N LEU A 197 1.33 -8.88 -2.65
CA LEU A 197 1.91 -9.14 -3.97
C LEU A 197 2.51 -10.54 -3.95
N LEU A 198 2.27 -11.30 -5.01
CA LEU A 198 3.00 -12.53 -5.28
C LEU A 198 3.97 -12.29 -6.42
N ALA A 199 5.09 -12.99 -6.37
CA ALA A 199 6.12 -12.88 -7.36
C ALA A 199 6.68 -14.26 -7.66
N GLN A 200 6.98 -14.50 -8.93
CA GLN A 200 7.94 -15.54 -9.27
C GLN A 200 9.30 -15.06 -8.81
N ILE A 201 9.96 -15.79 -7.93
CA ILE A 201 11.25 -15.40 -7.40
C ILE A 201 12.27 -16.47 -7.75
N SER A 202 13.40 -16.05 -8.28
CA SER A 202 14.54 -16.90 -8.58
C SER A 202 15.81 -16.34 -7.95
N LYS A 203 16.77 -17.22 -7.65
CA LYS A 203 18.12 -16.80 -7.26
C LYS A 203 18.81 -16.10 -8.43
N GLY A 204 19.55 -15.03 -8.15
CA GLY A 204 20.47 -14.46 -9.14
C GLY A 204 21.52 -15.48 -9.60
N LYS A 205 22.02 -15.33 -10.83
CA LYS A 205 22.90 -16.30 -11.50
C LYS A 205 24.14 -16.71 -10.68
N SER A 206 24.65 -15.81 -9.84
CA SER A 206 25.82 -16.04 -8.97
C SER A 206 25.50 -15.94 -7.47
N SER A 207 24.22 -16.07 -7.11
CA SER A 207 23.79 -15.83 -5.73
C SER A 207 24.34 -16.85 -4.74
N LYS A 208 24.80 -16.36 -3.59
CA LYS A 208 25.17 -17.16 -2.43
C LYS A 208 24.07 -17.07 -1.38
N VAL A 209 23.92 -18.14 -0.59
CA VAL A 209 23.00 -18.15 0.55
C VAL A 209 23.79 -17.80 1.80
N ASN A 210 23.41 -16.73 2.47
CA ASN A 210 23.97 -16.31 3.75
C ASN A 210 22.84 -16.20 4.79
N ASP A 211 23.02 -16.80 5.97
CA ASP A 211 22.00 -16.86 7.03
C ASP A 211 20.59 -17.25 6.51
N GLY A 212 20.55 -18.28 5.66
CA GLY A 212 19.30 -18.79 5.07
C GLY A 212 18.60 -17.82 4.12
N MET A 213 19.31 -16.86 3.52
CA MET A 213 18.77 -15.90 2.55
C MET A 213 19.71 -15.76 1.35
N PRO A 214 19.21 -15.79 0.10
CA PRO A 214 20.01 -15.45 -1.07
C PRO A 214 20.39 -13.97 -1.06
N ASP A 215 21.65 -13.67 -1.35
CA ASP A 215 22.16 -12.30 -1.50
C ASP A 215 21.72 -11.62 -2.82
N SER A 216 21.17 -12.38 -3.77
CA SER A 216 20.68 -11.86 -5.04
C SER A 216 19.42 -12.59 -5.50
N LEU A 217 18.43 -11.81 -5.91
CA LEU A 217 17.12 -12.28 -6.37
C LEU A 217 16.74 -11.62 -7.69
N ALA A 218 16.11 -12.39 -8.57
CA ALA A 218 15.36 -11.87 -9.71
C ALA A 218 13.89 -12.23 -9.52
N MET A 219 12.99 -11.26 -9.66
CA MET A 219 11.56 -11.47 -9.44
C MET A 219 10.69 -10.81 -10.50
N SER A 220 9.65 -11.53 -10.92
CA SER A 220 8.53 -11.01 -11.71
C SER A 220 7.30 -10.90 -10.81
N VAL A 221 6.81 -9.67 -10.62
CA VAL A 221 5.64 -9.35 -9.82
C VAL A 221 4.48 -9.08 -10.76
N ASP A 222 3.78 -10.13 -11.18
CA ASP A 222 2.72 -10.05 -12.19
C ASP A 222 1.34 -9.75 -11.59
N GLY A 223 0.63 -8.81 -12.20
CA GLY A 223 -0.77 -8.53 -11.91
C GLY A 223 -1.72 -9.55 -12.54
N PRO A 224 -3.03 -9.44 -12.26
CA PRO A 224 -4.01 -10.34 -12.85
C PRO A 224 -3.88 -10.33 -14.38
N ALA A 225 -3.77 -11.52 -14.99
CA ALA A 225 -3.68 -11.71 -16.46
C ALA A 225 -4.81 -11.01 -17.25
N SER A 226 -5.94 -10.74 -16.57
CA SER A 226 -7.04 -9.96 -17.10
C SER A 226 -6.78 -8.47 -16.94
N ILE A 227 -6.46 -7.82 -18.07
CA ILE A 227 -6.47 -6.36 -18.28
C ILE A 227 -7.78 -5.70 -17.81
N PHE A 228 -8.85 -6.48 -17.58
CA PHE A 228 -10.21 -6.03 -17.34
C PHE A 228 -10.68 -6.04 -15.88
N GLU A 229 -9.88 -6.55 -14.93
CA GLU A 229 -10.28 -6.57 -13.52
C GLU A 229 -9.37 -5.71 -12.64
N ASN A 230 -9.88 -4.55 -12.22
CA ASN A 230 -9.37 -3.78 -11.06
C ASN A 230 -7.87 -3.38 -11.13
N THR A 231 -7.34 -3.10 -12.32
CA THR A 231 -5.94 -2.69 -12.57
C THR A 231 -5.45 -1.57 -11.65
N GLN A 232 -6.31 -0.63 -11.26
CA GLN A 232 -5.94 0.46 -10.36
C GLN A 232 -5.59 0.01 -8.94
N LYS A 233 -6.31 -0.98 -8.37
CA LYS A 233 -6.00 -1.48 -7.02
C LYS A 233 -4.69 -2.23 -6.99
N TYR A 234 -4.39 -2.98 -8.04
CA TYR A 234 -3.12 -3.69 -8.17
C TYR A 234 -1.95 -2.74 -8.42
N GLY A 235 -2.11 -1.78 -9.34
CA GLY A 235 -1.12 -0.72 -9.57
C GLY A 235 -0.79 0.07 -8.29
N LEU A 236 -1.79 0.29 -7.41
CA LEU A 236 -1.56 0.88 -6.09
C LEU A 236 -0.66 0.02 -5.20
N GLN A 237 -0.83 -1.30 -5.18
CA GLN A 237 0.04 -2.20 -4.39
C GLN A 237 1.47 -2.22 -4.95
N LEU A 238 1.64 -2.36 -6.27
CA LEU A 238 2.95 -2.27 -6.93
C LEU A 238 3.66 -0.95 -6.60
N ALA A 239 2.95 0.16 -6.77
CA ALA A 239 3.47 1.49 -6.48
C ALA A 239 3.80 1.66 -4.98
N SER A 240 3.01 1.06 -4.08
CA SER A 240 3.25 1.11 -2.64
C SER A 240 4.41 0.20 -2.21
N PHE A 241 4.68 -0.88 -2.95
CA PHE A 241 5.82 -1.76 -2.72
C PHE A 241 7.15 -1.13 -3.14
N PHE A 242 7.17 -0.38 -4.26
CA PHE A 242 8.38 0.20 -4.84
C PHE A 242 9.39 0.86 -3.88
N PRO A 243 8.99 1.66 -2.86
CA PRO A 243 9.95 2.23 -1.91
C PRO A 243 10.78 1.18 -1.15
N ALA A 244 10.26 -0.03 -0.95
CA ALA A 244 11.03 -1.12 -0.32
C ALA A 244 12.19 -1.59 -1.21
N VAL A 245 12.05 -1.50 -2.54
CA VAL A 245 13.11 -1.80 -3.51
C VAL A 245 14.23 -0.76 -3.44
N CYS A 246 13.87 0.51 -3.27
CA CYS A 246 14.84 1.62 -3.13
C CYS A 246 15.72 1.52 -1.86
N ASP A 247 15.39 0.64 -0.91
CA ASP A 247 16.15 0.43 0.33
C ASP A 247 17.28 -0.62 0.16
N MET A 248 17.35 -1.27 -1.01
CA MET A 248 18.35 -2.30 -1.33
C MET A 248 19.65 -1.69 -1.86
N ALA A 249 20.79 -2.34 -1.59
CA ALA A 249 22.11 -1.88 -2.02
C ALA A 249 22.23 -1.71 -3.55
N HIS A 250 21.85 -2.73 -4.32
CA HIS A 250 21.77 -2.67 -5.78
C HIS A 250 20.42 -3.19 -6.24
N TRP A 251 19.79 -2.46 -7.16
CA TRP A 251 18.49 -2.86 -7.68
C TRP A 251 18.27 -2.34 -9.08
N ARG A 252 17.56 -3.12 -9.89
CA ARG A 252 17.04 -2.69 -11.18
C ARG A 252 15.57 -3.03 -11.25
N LEU A 253 14.78 -2.10 -11.75
CA LEU A 253 13.35 -2.28 -11.98
C LEU A 253 13.01 -1.97 -13.42
N LYS A 254 12.23 -2.84 -14.04
CA LYS A 254 11.57 -2.61 -15.32
C LYS A 254 10.07 -2.77 -15.17
N ALA A 255 9.32 -1.92 -15.87
CA ALA A 255 7.86 -1.99 -15.90
C ALA A 255 7.34 -1.47 -17.24
N VAL A 256 6.19 -2.00 -17.65
CA VAL A 256 5.42 -1.46 -18.77
C VAL A 256 4.26 -0.66 -18.21
N ILE A 257 4.22 0.64 -18.50
CA ILE A 257 3.19 1.55 -18.00
C ILE A 257 2.24 1.96 -19.12
N LYS A 258 0.94 2.00 -18.85
CA LYS A 258 -0.10 2.44 -19.79
C LYS A 258 -0.68 3.79 -19.36
N ILE A 259 -0.16 4.88 -19.92
CA ILE A 259 -0.54 6.25 -19.57
C ILE A 259 -0.97 7.04 -20.81
N ASN A 260 -2.12 7.71 -20.75
CA ASN A 260 -2.71 8.46 -21.89
C ASN A 260 -2.83 7.60 -23.16
N ASP A 261 -3.31 6.36 -23.01
CA ASP A 261 -3.45 5.37 -24.10
C ASP A 261 -2.14 5.01 -24.82
N LYS A 262 -1.00 5.37 -24.22
CA LYS A 262 0.34 5.01 -24.68
C LYS A 262 0.96 4.01 -23.73
N GLU A 263 1.53 2.97 -24.32
CA GLU A 263 2.38 2.04 -23.62
C GLU A 263 3.83 2.55 -23.63
N LEU A 264 4.40 2.75 -22.44
CA LEU A 264 5.77 3.22 -22.26
C LEU A 264 6.52 2.25 -21.36
N LYS A 265 7.85 2.18 -21.55
CA LYS A 265 8.74 1.41 -20.69
C LYS A 265 9.31 2.30 -19.59
N LEU A 266 9.25 1.84 -18.35
CA LEU A 266 9.96 2.43 -17.23
C LEU A 266 11.14 1.51 -16.89
N SER A 267 12.34 2.08 -16.79
CA SER A 267 13.54 1.36 -16.39
C SER A 267 14.32 2.26 -15.46
N LEU A 268 14.56 1.78 -14.25
CA LEU A 268 15.24 2.49 -13.18
C LEU A 268 16.20 1.53 -12.48
N ASP A 269 17.25 2.08 -11.88
CA ASP A 269 18.18 1.37 -11.01
C ASP A 269 18.66 2.29 -9.88
N GLU A 270 19.57 1.81 -9.04
CA GLU A 270 20.09 2.55 -7.89
C GLU A 270 20.73 3.90 -8.27
N SER A 271 21.21 4.07 -9.50
CA SER A 271 21.80 5.34 -9.97
C SER A 271 20.78 6.48 -10.04
N SER A 272 19.48 6.17 -9.95
CA SER A 272 18.39 7.15 -9.88
C SER A 272 18.40 7.96 -8.58
N GLY A 273 19.17 7.56 -7.56
CA GLY A 273 19.29 8.30 -6.28
C GLY A 273 18.00 8.36 -5.48
N LEU A 274 17.09 7.40 -5.67
CA LEU A 274 15.79 7.37 -5.03
C LEU A 274 15.91 6.88 -3.58
N VAL A 275 15.36 7.65 -2.64
CA VAL A 275 15.43 7.33 -1.22
C VAL A 275 14.11 6.73 -0.75
N SER A 276 14.19 5.59 -0.06
CA SER A 276 13.04 4.98 0.58
C SER A 276 12.54 5.84 1.75
N HIS A 277 11.23 6.07 1.82
CA HIS A 277 10.60 6.74 2.97
C HIS A 277 10.18 5.74 4.06
N TYR A 278 10.48 4.45 3.89
CA TYR A 278 10.14 3.38 4.82
C TYR A 278 11.21 3.22 5.91
N LYS A 279 11.06 3.99 6.99
CA LYS A 279 12.02 3.99 8.12
C LYS A 279 11.90 2.74 9.00
N ASN A 280 10.70 2.40 9.47
CA ASN A 280 10.47 1.28 10.40
C ASN A 280 9.33 0.36 9.92
N PHE A 281 9.68 -0.80 9.36
CA PHE A 281 8.69 -1.84 9.05
C PHE A 281 8.43 -2.81 10.21
N SER A 282 9.10 -2.58 11.33
CA SER A 282 9.12 -3.50 12.47
C SER A 282 7.82 -3.48 13.30
N SER A 283 6.95 -2.47 13.15
CA SER A 283 5.82 -2.29 14.09
C SER A 283 4.44 -2.64 13.53
N TYR A 284 4.21 -2.53 12.21
CA TYR A 284 2.88 -2.79 11.66
C TYR A 284 2.78 -4.21 11.11
N VAL A 285 1.94 -5.00 11.75
CA VAL A 285 1.49 -6.32 11.29
C VAL A 285 -0.02 -6.19 11.07
N PRO A 286 -0.56 -6.55 9.90
CA PRO A 286 -2.00 -6.53 9.64
C PRO A 286 -2.79 -7.23 10.75
N GLU A 287 -3.93 -6.65 11.12
CA GLU A 287 -4.76 -7.16 12.22
C GLU A 287 -5.20 -8.61 11.98
N GLU A 288 -5.44 -8.99 10.73
CA GLU A 288 -5.82 -10.35 10.36
C GLU A 288 -4.71 -11.36 10.67
N ILE A 289 -3.44 -10.97 10.47
CA ILE A 289 -2.28 -11.81 10.81
C ILE A 289 -2.15 -11.91 12.33
N VAL A 290 -2.28 -10.80 13.05
CA VAL A 290 -2.25 -10.80 14.53
C VAL A 290 -3.33 -11.71 15.11
N MET A 291 -4.56 -11.57 14.60
CA MET A 291 -5.71 -12.36 15.01
C MET A 291 -5.49 -13.85 14.69
N PHE A 292 -4.97 -14.16 13.50
CA PHE A 292 -4.66 -15.55 13.13
C PHE A 292 -3.60 -16.17 14.04
N HIS A 293 -2.50 -15.47 14.34
CA HIS A 293 -1.49 -15.94 15.28
C HIS A 293 -2.09 -16.25 16.66
N LYS A 294 -2.94 -15.34 17.18
CA LYS A 294 -3.62 -15.52 18.46
C LYS A 294 -4.52 -16.76 18.44
N LEU A 295 -5.46 -16.83 17.49
CA LEU A 295 -6.42 -17.93 17.38
C LEU A 295 -5.74 -19.27 17.08
N PHE A 296 -4.66 -19.27 16.29
CA PHE A 296 -3.89 -20.47 16.00
C PHE A 296 -3.24 -21.01 17.28
N LYS A 297 -2.62 -20.15 18.09
CA LYS A 297 -2.02 -20.54 19.37
C LYS A 297 -3.05 -21.09 20.36
N GLU A 298 -4.27 -20.54 20.37
CA GLU A 298 -5.35 -21.01 21.24
C GLU A 298 -5.88 -22.39 20.82
N LYS A 299 -6.00 -22.65 19.51
CA LYS A 299 -6.60 -23.89 18.98
C LYS A 299 -5.60 -25.01 18.72
N SER A 300 -4.34 -24.67 18.48
CA SER A 300 -3.30 -25.64 18.12
C SER A 300 -2.51 -26.07 19.35
N LEU A 301 -2.66 -27.34 19.75
CA LEU A 301 -1.87 -27.92 20.84
C LEU A 301 -0.54 -28.49 20.35
N ASP A 302 -0.48 -28.95 19.10
CA ASP A 302 0.60 -29.74 18.52
C ASP A 302 1.38 -29.02 17.40
N TRP A 303 0.90 -27.88 16.89
CA TRP A 303 1.59 -27.07 15.89
C TRP A 303 1.93 -25.67 16.39
N GLU A 304 3.03 -25.13 15.90
CA GLU A 304 3.49 -23.77 16.18
C GLU A 304 3.79 -23.02 14.88
N ILE A 305 3.45 -21.73 14.83
CA ILE A 305 3.87 -20.84 13.75
C ILE A 305 5.32 -20.44 14.01
N CYS A 306 6.20 -20.67 13.04
CA CYS A 306 7.60 -20.30 13.11
C CYS A 306 7.78 -18.81 12.74
N GLY A 307 8.56 -18.07 13.53
CA GLY A 307 8.75 -16.62 13.33
C GLY A 307 9.75 -16.22 12.23
N HIS A 308 10.55 -17.16 11.73
CA HIS A 308 11.52 -16.91 10.66
C HIS A 308 10.88 -17.24 9.31
N SER A 309 10.89 -16.30 8.37
CA SER A 309 10.52 -16.55 6.97
C SER A 309 11.65 -17.33 6.28
N SER A 310 11.65 -18.65 6.38
CA SER A 310 12.46 -19.47 5.48
C SER A 310 11.80 -19.50 4.10
N PHE A 311 12.60 -19.45 3.04
CA PHE A 311 12.10 -19.72 1.69
C PHE A 311 12.00 -21.22 1.45
N LEU A 312 11.06 -21.63 0.60
CA LEU A 312 10.96 -22.98 0.06
C LEU A 312 11.60 -22.99 -1.33
N ASN A 313 12.57 -23.86 -1.56
CA ASN A 313 13.13 -24.08 -2.89
C ASN A 313 12.21 -25.01 -3.68
N LEU A 314 11.62 -24.50 -4.76
CA LEU A 314 10.78 -25.30 -5.65
C LEU A 314 11.59 -26.15 -6.64
N GLY A 315 12.92 -26.02 -6.66
CA GLY A 315 13.84 -26.70 -7.57
C GLY A 315 14.63 -25.72 -8.43
N GLY A 316 15.86 -26.10 -8.78
CA GLY A 316 16.74 -25.23 -9.57
C GLY A 316 17.01 -23.90 -8.85
N GLN A 317 16.56 -22.80 -9.45
CA GLN A 317 16.70 -21.45 -8.91
C GLN A 317 15.40 -20.88 -8.32
N GLU A 318 14.26 -21.56 -8.48
CA GLU A 318 12.94 -21.04 -8.09
C GLU A 318 12.68 -21.12 -6.59
N LEU A 319 12.12 -20.04 -6.04
CA LEU A 319 11.88 -19.86 -4.61
C LEU A 319 10.44 -19.42 -4.38
N VAL A 320 9.84 -19.96 -3.32
CA VAL A 320 8.62 -19.45 -2.71
C VAL A 320 8.98 -18.88 -1.35
N PHE A 321 8.39 -17.75 -1.00
CA PHE A 321 8.48 -17.15 0.32
C PHE A 321 7.11 -17.26 0.97
N PRO A 322 6.84 -18.32 1.76
CA PRO A 322 5.51 -18.61 2.28
C PRO A 322 4.98 -17.52 3.22
N ASP A 323 3.67 -17.31 3.23
CA ASP A 323 3.00 -16.42 4.20
C ASP A 323 3.14 -16.91 5.63
N PHE A 324 3.06 -18.23 5.83
CA PHE A 324 3.26 -18.86 7.14
C PHE A 324 4.13 -20.11 7.04
N SER A 325 4.88 -20.35 8.10
CA SER A 325 5.63 -21.59 8.32
C SER A 325 5.15 -22.24 9.61
N PHE A 326 4.86 -23.54 9.56
CA PHE A 326 4.32 -24.29 10.68
C PHE A 326 5.24 -25.46 11.00
N ARG A 327 5.47 -25.70 12.30
CA ARG A 327 6.23 -26.86 12.77
C ARG A 327 5.42 -27.60 13.82
N LYS A 328 5.38 -28.93 13.70
CA LYS A 328 4.77 -29.79 14.70
C LYS A 328 5.73 -29.92 15.89
N LYS A 329 5.20 -29.84 17.12
CA LYS A 329 5.96 -30.11 18.35
C LYS A 329 6.59 -31.50 18.25
N ASN A 330 7.88 -31.57 18.55
CA ASN A 330 8.71 -32.79 18.47
C ASN A 330 8.99 -33.31 17.05
N SER A 331 8.79 -32.50 15.99
CA SER A 331 9.25 -32.84 14.65
C SER A 331 10.15 -31.75 14.09
N PRO A 332 11.28 -32.09 13.42
CA PRO A 332 12.08 -31.10 12.70
C PRO A 332 11.40 -30.61 11.42
N ARG A 333 10.33 -31.30 10.95
CA ARG A 333 9.66 -30.97 9.68
C ARG A 333 8.85 -29.68 9.79
N THR A 334 9.06 -28.81 8.81
CA THR A 334 8.29 -27.56 8.64
C THR A 334 7.38 -27.71 7.43
N VAL A 335 6.14 -27.26 7.55
CA VAL A 335 5.15 -27.17 6.48
C VAL A 335 4.83 -25.71 6.23
N TYR A 336 4.77 -25.32 4.97
CA TYR A 336 4.62 -23.94 4.51
C TYR A 336 3.21 -23.69 4.02
N LEU A 337 2.70 -22.47 4.20
CA LEU A 337 1.43 -22.03 3.64
C LEU A 337 1.64 -20.79 2.78
N GLU A 338 1.18 -20.88 1.53
CA GLU A 338 1.08 -19.76 0.60
C GLU A 338 -0.40 -19.43 0.34
N LEU A 339 -0.75 -18.15 0.45
CA LEU A 339 -2.11 -17.65 0.28
C LEU A 339 -2.28 -16.92 -1.06
N PHE A 340 -3.19 -17.43 -1.87
CA PHE A 340 -3.60 -16.85 -3.14
C PHE A 340 -4.87 -16.03 -2.95
N HIS A 341 -4.78 -14.74 -3.24
CA HIS A 341 -5.87 -13.78 -3.13
C HIS A 341 -6.48 -13.51 -4.51
N ARG A 342 -7.55 -12.71 -4.52
CA ARG A 342 -8.43 -12.44 -5.67
C ARG A 342 -7.72 -12.11 -7.00
N TRP A 343 -6.51 -11.57 -6.92
CA TRP A 343 -5.72 -11.06 -8.05
C TRP A 343 -4.57 -11.98 -8.51
N HIS A 344 -4.34 -13.12 -7.83
CA HIS A 344 -3.17 -13.98 -8.09
C HIS A 344 -3.43 -15.06 -9.16
N SER A 345 -4.20 -14.73 -10.20
CA SER A 345 -4.63 -15.71 -11.22
C SER A 345 -3.46 -16.33 -11.99
N THR A 346 -2.45 -15.56 -12.38
CA THR A 346 -1.30 -16.09 -13.13
C THR A 346 -0.43 -17.00 -12.26
N HIS A 347 -0.05 -16.50 -11.08
CA HIS A 347 0.91 -17.18 -10.21
C HIS A 347 0.39 -18.53 -9.67
N ILE A 348 -0.92 -18.65 -9.41
CA ILE A 348 -1.47 -19.93 -8.94
C ILE A 348 -1.36 -21.02 -10.01
N MET A 349 -1.51 -20.65 -11.29
CA MET A 349 -1.45 -21.61 -12.39
C MET A 349 -0.05 -22.23 -12.50
N GLU A 350 0.97 -21.39 -12.46
CA GLU A 350 2.38 -21.79 -12.57
C GLU A 350 2.84 -22.57 -11.33
N LEU A 351 2.45 -22.12 -10.13
CA LEU A 351 2.78 -22.85 -8.91
C LEU A 351 2.13 -24.24 -8.90
N LEU A 352 0.84 -24.34 -9.24
CA LEU A 352 0.17 -25.64 -9.25
C LEU A 352 0.78 -26.59 -10.27
N HIS A 353 1.13 -26.10 -11.48
CA HIS A 353 1.83 -26.91 -12.47
C HIS A 353 3.15 -27.47 -11.91
N THR A 354 3.92 -26.65 -11.20
CA THR A 354 5.16 -27.08 -10.54
C THR A 354 4.90 -28.11 -9.45
N CYS A 355 3.88 -27.88 -8.62
CA CYS A 355 3.51 -28.74 -7.51
C CYS A 355 2.93 -30.11 -7.95
N GLU A 356 2.27 -30.21 -9.11
CA GLU A 356 1.77 -31.49 -9.62
C GLU A 356 2.90 -32.50 -9.87
N SER A 357 4.06 -32.01 -10.30
CA SER A 357 5.25 -32.86 -10.50
C SER A 357 5.99 -33.20 -9.19
N ARG A 358 5.58 -32.62 -8.05
CA ARG A 358 6.33 -32.66 -6.78
C ARG A 358 5.40 -32.69 -5.56
N GLN A 359 4.67 -33.79 -5.41
CA GLN A 359 3.72 -33.95 -4.31
C GLN A 359 4.37 -33.95 -2.92
N GLU A 360 5.67 -34.25 -2.84
CA GLU A 360 6.47 -34.30 -1.63
C GLU A 360 6.77 -32.91 -1.04
N LEU A 361 6.55 -31.82 -1.79
CA LEU A 361 6.79 -30.47 -1.30
C LEU A 361 6.01 -30.23 0.00
N PRO A 362 6.67 -29.71 1.06
CA PRO A 362 6.03 -29.44 2.34
C PRO A 362 5.24 -28.12 2.27
N LEU A 363 4.36 -27.99 1.28
CA LEU A 363 3.58 -26.80 0.98
C LEU A 363 2.09 -27.12 1.04
N ILE A 364 1.32 -26.21 1.63
CA ILE A 364 -0.13 -26.16 1.56
C ILE A 364 -0.54 -24.84 0.91
N ILE A 365 -1.64 -24.86 0.17
CA ILE A 365 -2.09 -23.73 -0.65
C ILE A 365 -3.48 -23.28 -0.20
N GLY A 366 -3.62 -22.02 0.19
CA GLY A 366 -4.92 -21.41 0.43
C GLY A 366 -5.34 -20.56 -0.76
N VAL A 367 -6.57 -20.70 -1.25
CA VAL A 367 -7.09 -19.91 -2.39
C VAL A 367 -8.36 -19.15 -2.00
N ASP A 368 -8.37 -17.83 -2.22
CA ASP A 368 -9.57 -17.02 -1.98
C ASP A 368 -10.72 -17.49 -2.88
N LYS A 369 -11.92 -17.58 -2.32
CA LYS A 369 -13.12 -18.08 -2.99
C LYS A 369 -13.50 -17.30 -4.25
N PHE A 370 -13.19 -16.00 -4.31
CA PHE A 370 -13.40 -15.22 -5.52
C PHE A 370 -12.46 -15.70 -6.64
N LEU A 371 -11.17 -15.92 -6.31
CA LEU A 371 -10.20 -16.44 -7.28
C LEU A 371 -10.57 -17.87 -7.70
N ALA A 372 -10.89 -18.74 -6.74
CA ALA A 372 -11.30 -20.12 -7.00
C ALA A 372 -12.61 -20.23 -7.80
N GLY A 373 -13.44 -19.18 -7.81
CA GLY A 373 -14.67 -19.13 -8.60
C GLY A 373 -14.48 -18.76 -10.07
N LYS A 374 -13.27 -18.32 -10.49
CA LYS A 374 -12.99 -18.05 -11.90
C LYS A 374 -12.95 -19.37 -12.68
N PRO A 375 -13.61 -19.49 -13.85
CA PRO A 375 -13.74 -20.77 -14.56
C PRO A 375 -12.42 -21.51 -14.80
N GLU A 376 -11.40 -20.79 -15.28
CA GLU A 376 -10.06 -21.35 -15.55
C GLU A 376 -9.38 -21.87 -14.27
N ILE A 377 -9.52 -21.13 -13.17
CA ILE A 377 -8.92 -21.52 -11.88
C ILE A 377 -9.71 -22.66 -11.24
N ALA A 378 -11.04 -22.62 -11.31
CA ALA A 378 -11.89 -23.69 -10.79
C ALA A 378 -11.54 -25.04 -11.43
N ALA A 379 -11.45 -25.08 -12.76
CA ALA A 379 -11.02 -26.27 -13.51
C ALA A 379 -9.63 -26.75 -13.06
N LEU A 380 -8.66 -25.83 -12.95
CA LEU A 380 -7.32 -26.18 -12.51
C LEU A 380 -7.28 -26.75 -11.09
N LEU A 381 -8.02 -26.17 -10.15
CA LEU A 381 -8.10 -26.64 -8.76
C LEU A 381 -8.80 -28.01 -8.67
N GLU A 382 -9.78 -28.26 -9.52
CA GLU A 382 -10.47 -29.54 -9.63
C GLU A 382 -9.59 -30.62 -10.26
N GLU A 383 -8.73 -30.29 -11.21
CA GLU A 383 -7.83 -31.26 -11.83
C GLU A 383 -6.59 -31.55 -10.97
N SER A 384 -6.12 -30.54 -10.22
CA SER A 384 -4.91 -30.63 -9.41
C SER A 384 -5.00 -31.67 -8.29
N SER A 385 -4.22 -32.73 -8.42
CA SER A 385 -4.07 -33.76 -7.38
C SER A 385 -3.42 -33.17 -6.12
N PHE A 386 -2.47 -32.25 -6.31
CA PHE A 386 -1.81 -31.54 -5.22
C PHE A 386 -2.79 -30.69 -4.43
N PHE A 387 -3.64 -29.90 -5.10
CA PHE A 387 -4.59 -29.01 -4.44
C PHE A 387 -5.69 -29.78 -3.69
N LYS A 388 -6.23 -30.85 -4.28
CA LYS A 388 -7.17 -31.75 -3.58
C LYS A 388 -6.63 -32.27 -2.26
N GLU A 389 -5.31 -32.46 -2.19
CA GLU A 389 -4.65 -32.99 -1.01
C GLU A 389 -4.21 -31.92 -0.02
N SER A 390 -3.49 -30.93 -0.51
CA SER A 390 -2.72 -29.93 0.25
C SER A 390 -3.33 -28.52 0.14
N GLY A 391 -4.50 -28.41 -0.46
CA GLY A 391 -5.17 -27.14 -0.72
C GLY A 391 -6.42 -26.93 0.12
N PHE A 392 -6.83 -25.67 0.25
CA PHE A 392 -8.14 -25.29 0.75
C PHE A 392 -8.58 -23.93 0.19
N THR A 393 -9.87 -23.64 0.24
CA THR A 393 -10.39 -22.31 -0.11
C THR A 393 -10.70 -21.47 1.12
N PHE A 394 -10.65 -20.14 1.02
CA PHE A 394 -11.00 -19.22 2.12
C PHE A 394 -11.71 -17.97 1.62
N ARG A 395 -12.25 -17.14 2.53
CA ARG A 395 -12.82 -15.84 2.20
C ARG A 395 -12.10 -14.79 3.04
N ASP A 396 -11.47 -13.81 2.40
CA ASP A 396 -10.70 -12.72 3.00
C ASP A 396 -9.43 -13.17 3.75
N PHE A 397 -9.55 -14.05 4.75
CA PHE A 397 -8.43 -14.67 5.46
C PHE A 397 -8.73 -16.15 5.82
N PRO A 398 -7.75 -17.06 5.85
CA PRO A 398 -7.96 -18.45 6.26
C PRO A 398 -8.44 -18.61 7.71
N GLY A 399 -9.42 -19.48 7.91
CA GLY A 399 -9.82 -19.93 9.24
C GLY A 399 -8.85 -20.99 9.79
N VAL A 400 -8.50 -20.90 11.07
CA VAL A 400 -7.54 -21.79 11.75
C VAL A 400 -7.89 -23.27 11.60
N ASP A 401 -9.17 -23.64 11.73
CA ASP A 401 -9.58 -25.06 11.67
C ASP A 401 -9.32 -25.67 10.29
N ARG A 402 -9.49 -24.88 9.21
CA ARG A 402 -9.19 -25.31 7.85
C ARG A 402 -7.68 -25.54 7.69
N VAL A 403 -6.87 -24.59 8.16
CA VAL A 403 -5.40 -24.71 8.09
C VAL A 403 -4.92 -25.93 8.87
N LEU A 404 -5.37 -26.12 10.11
CA LEU A 404 -5.00 -27.29 10.92
C LEU A 404 -5.44 -28.61 10.28
N GLY A 405 -6.64 -28.66 9.70
CA GLY A 405 -7.12 -29.84 8.96
C GLY A 405 -6.20 -30.21 7.81
N THR A 406 -5.82 -29.23 6.97
CA THR A 406 -4.91 -29.44 5.84
C THR A 406 -3.48 -29.78 6.29
N LEU A 407 -2.96 -29.11 7.33
CA LEU A 407 -1.65 -29.42 7.92
C LEU A 407 -1.56 -30.87 8.40
N ARG A 408 -2.58 -31.35 9.13
CA ARG A 408 -2.63 -32.74 9.62
C ARG A 408 -2.66 -33.74 8.47
N LYS A 409 -3.48 -33.48 7.44
CA LYS A 409 -3.58 -34.32 6.25
C LYS A 409 -2.22 -34.42 5.54
N LYS A 410 -1.57 -33.29 5.29
CA LYS A 410 -0.26 -33.21 4.62
C LYS A 410 0.84 -33.91 5.42
N PHE A 411 0.90 -33.66 6.72
CA PHE A 411 1.92 -34.25 7.60
C PHE A 411 1.80 -35.76 7.71
N ASN A 412 0.57 -36.29 7.86
CA ASN A 412 0.35 -37.73 8.01
C ASN A 412 0.72 -38.51 6.74
N LYS A 413 0.46 -37.96 5.53
CA LYS A 413 0.89 -38.59 4.29
C LYS A 413 2.42 -38.62 4.17
N ALA A 414 3.08 -37.49 4.43
CA ALA A 414 4.54 -37.43 4.42
C ALA A 414 5.19 -38.37 5.46
N ALA A 415 4.52 -38.65 6.58
CA ALA A 415 4.97 -39.64 7.56
C ALA A 415 4.75 -41.09 7.08
N ALA A 416 3.69 -41.35 6.33
CA ALA A 416 3.42 -42.68 5.75
C ALA A 416 4.36 -43.02 4.57
N GLU A 417 4.78 -42.02 3.79
CA GLU A 417 5.67 -42.21 2.63
C GLU A 417 7.17 -42.24 2.99
N GLN A 418 7.55 -41.68 4.15
CA GLN A 418 8.94 -41.66 4.64
C GLN A 418 9.00 -41.97 6.15
N PRO A 419 8.82 -43.25 6.54
CA PRO A 419 8.77 -43.67 7.95
C PRO A 419 10.14 -43.65 8.67
N GLU A 420 11.26 -43.60 7.95
CA GLU A 420 12.62 -43.67 8.52
C GLU A 420 13.15 -42.35 9.14
N LEU A 421 12.33 -41.29 9.17
CA LEU A 421 12.70 -39.94 9.63
C LEU A 421 11.77 -39.42 10.74
N LEU A 422 11.13 -40.33 11.49
CA LEU A 422 10.29 -40.02 12.65
C LEU A 422 11.07 -39.99 13.97
#